data_AF-A0AAE0IJL5-F1
#
_entry.id   AF-A0AAE0IJL5-F1
#
_cell.length_a   1.000
_cell.length_b   1.000
_cell.length_c   1.000
_cell.angle_alpha   90.00
_cell.angle_beta   90.00
_cell.angle_gamma   90.00
#
_symmetry.space_group_name_H-M   'P 1'
#
loop_
_entity.id
_entity.type
_entity.pdbx_description
1 polymer ?
#
loop_
_entity_poly.entity_id
_entity_poly.type
_entity_poly.pdbx_seq_one_letter_code
_entity_poly.pdbx_strand_id
1 'polypeptide(L)'
;MEAQLIRRPAAATCCTLLSNSTSSATANRLLVVRTTTPTANTRQKSTAARARRALAIPPHPSFLGSPTSSSDRIIFNPPASEASVFHTPYKFLPKSDPRRRVSLPDMFGSATTTKAGTSTTTPSLDASKLPVVKKWAFNTKPHHLTLEDVHEIRRLRAEDPVENTVAKVASRYNCTKLFVMMCSESSREHRDKMRAELEAKRARWGPIRAAAKAARKQRFDMLMRGEL
;
A
#
# COMPACT_ATOMS: atom_id res chain seq x y z
N MET A 1 -23.57 -29.07 -9.63
CA MET A 1 -22.35 -29.02 -10.47
C MET A 1 -21.16 -29.22 -9.55
N GLU A 2 -20.84 -30.50 -9.31
CA GLU A 2 -19.77 -30.93 -8.41
C GLU A 2 -18.41 -30.79 -9.08
N ALA A 3 -17.41 -30.32 -8.32
CA ALA A 3 -16.03 -30.19 -8.77
C ALA A 3 -15.26 -31.48 -8.45
N GLN A 4 -14.87 -32.23 -9.48
CA GLN A 4 -13.99 -33.39 -9.37
C GLN A 4 -12.54 -32.94 -9.18
N LEU A 5 -11.95 -33.28 -8.03
CA LEU A 5 -10.53 -33.16 -7.75
C LEU A 5 -9.81 -34.46 -8.15
N ILE A 6 -8.97 -34.39 -9.18
CA ILE A 6 -8.14 -35.49 -9.65
C ILE A 6 -6.96 -35.68 -8.69
N ARG A 7 -6.99 -36.76 -7.89
CA ARG A 7 -5.82 -37.27 -7.14
C ARG A 7 -5.06 -38.26 -8.03
N ARG A 8 -3.74 -38.11 -8.14
CA ARG A 8 -2.85 -39.09 -8.77
C ARG A 8 -2.33 -40.10 -7.73
N PRO A 9 -2.27 -41.40 -8.05
CA PRO A 9 -1.86 -42.44 -7.11
C PRO A 9 -0.33 -42.57 -7.00
N ALA A 10 0.11 -42.90 -5.78
CA ALA A 10 1.47 -43.35 -5.49
C ALA A 10 1.62 -44.81 -5.94
N ALA A 11 2.65 -45.10 -6.73
CA ALA A 11 3.03 -46.47 -7.06
C ALA A 11 4.09 -46.94 -6.03
N ALA A 12 3.64 -47.82 -5.14
CA ALA A 12 4.48 -48.69 -4.35
C ALA A 12 4.62 -50.02 -5.10
N THR A 13 5.85 -50.49 -5.28
CA THR A 13 6.15 -51.84 -5.78
C THR A 13 7.27 -52.38 -4.89
N CYS A 14 6.92 -53.11 -3.85
CA CYS A 14 6.78 -54.56 -3.78
C CYS A 14 8.10 -55.23 -3.37
N CYS A 15 8.11 -55.71 -2.12
CA CYS A 15 9.08 -56.64 -1.58
C CYS A 15 8.64 -58.07 -1.90
N THR A 16 9.56 -58.91 -2.33
CA THR A 16 9.45 -60.37 -2.18
C THR A 16 10.80 -60.96 -1.78
N LEU A 17 10.67 -62.06 -1.04
CA LEU A 17 11.59 -62.69 -0.12
C LEU A 17 12.49 -63.77 -0.76
N LEU A 18 13.61 -64.03 -0.07
CA LEU A 18 14.28 -65.31 0.20
C LEU A 18 14.80 -66.18 -0.96
N SER A 19 16.11 -66.46 -0.91
CA SER A 19 16.62 -67.84 -1.00
C SER A 19 17.97 -67.96 -0.28
N ASN A 20 18.08 -68.94 0.63
CA ASN A 20 19.31 -69.39 1.25
C ASN A 20 20.07 -70.31 0.28
N SER A 21 21.38 -70.14 0.16
CA SER A 21 22.29 -71.21 -0.26
C SER A 21 23.63 -71.04 0.45
N THR A 22 23.94 -72.02 1.30
CA THR A 22 25.26 -72.25 1.92
C THR A 22 26.28 -72.62 0.85
N SER A 23 27.48 -72.03 0.88
CA SER A 23 28.71 -72.65 0.40
C SER A 23 29.94 -71.92 0.96
N SER A 24 30.75 -72.69 1.69
CA SER A 24 32.09 -72.36 2.15
C SER A 24 33.06 -72.34 0.98
N ALA A 25 33.81 -71.26 0.79
CA ALA A 25 35.13 -71.30 0.15
C ALA A 25 35.91 -70.00 0.43
N THR A 26 37.02 -70.16 1.13
CA THR A 26 38.13 -69.23 1.22
C THR A 26 38.74 -68.97 -0.16
N ALA A 27 38.73 -67.72 -0.64
CA ALA A 27 39.65 -67.29 -1.70
C ALA A 27 39.73 -65.75 -1.80
N ASN A 28 40.93 -65.24 -1.54
CA ASN A 28 41.57 -64.04 -2.07
C ASN A 28 40.74 -62.74 -2.17
N ARG A 29 41.00 -61.85 -1.20
CA ARG A 29 40.78 -60.40 -1.30
C ARG A 29 41.59 -59.84 -2.50
N LEU A 30 40.96 -59.76 -3.66
CA LEU A 30 41.31 -58.77 -4.66
C LEU A 30 40.68 -57.44 -4.21
N LEU A 31 41.53 -56.47 -3.87
CA LEU A 31 41.12 -55.08 -3.65
C LEU A 31 40.62 -54.51 -4.99
N VAL A 32 39.34 -54.72 -5.28
CA VAL A 32 38.64 -53.91 -6.26
C VAL A 32 38.50 -52.53 -5.62
N VAL A 33 39.36 -51.61 -6.01
CA VAL A 33 39.14 -50.18 -5.83
C VAL A 33 37.88 -49.86 -6.63
N ARG A 34 36.71 -49.98 -5.97
CA ARG A 34 35.49 -49.36 -6.45
C ARG A 34 35.77 -47.87 -6.42
N THR A 35 36.09 -47.31 -7.57
CA THR A 35 35.86 -45.91 -7.86
C THR A 35 34.34 -45.73 -7.75
N THR A 36 33.87 -45.52 -6.52
CA THR A 36 32.55 -44.94 -6.30
C THR A 36 32.65 -43.56 -6.92
N THR A 37 32.24 -43.45 -8.18
CA THR A 37 31.83 -42.17 -8.73
C THR A 37 30.93 -41.57 -7.66
N PRO A 38 31.22 -40.34 -7.17
CA PRO A 38 30.34 -39.73 -6.21
C PRO A 38 29.01 -39.60 -6.94
N THR A 39 28.06 -40.49 -6.64
CA THR A 39 26.66 -40.28 -6.95
C THR A 39 26.41 -38.89 -6.44
N ALA A 40 26.21 -37.95 -7.37
CA ALA A 40 26.05 -36.56 -7.04
C ALA A 40 24.91 -36.53 -6.03
N ASN A 41 25.25 -36.33 -4.76
CA ASN A 41 24.28 -36.14 -3.70
C ASN A 41 23.56 -34.87 -4.10
N THR A 42 22.47 -35.04 -4.86
CA THR A 42 21.60 -33.95 -5.26
C THR A 42 21.29 -33.20 -3.99
N ARG A 43 21.57 -31.90 -3.96
CA ARG A 43 21.48 -31.11 -2.73
C ARG A 43 20.00 -31.00 -2.32
N GLN A 44 19.50 -31.99 -1.58
CA GLN A 44 18.12 -32.06 -1.13
C GLN A 44 17.89 -31.01 -0.03
N LYS A 45 16.80 -30.24 -0.13
CA LYS A 45 16.36 -29.21 0.85
C LYS A 45 15.69 -29.83 2.10
N SER A 46 15.99 -31.08 2.44
CA SER A 46 15.23 -31.87 3.42
C SER A 46 15.30 -31.36 4.86
N THR A 47 16.28 -30.52 5.21
CA THR A 47 16.46 -30.01 6.57
C THR A 47 16.21 -28.51 6.68
N ALA A 48 15.56 -28.08 7.75
CA ALA A 48 15.30 -26.67 8.04
C ALA A 48 16.58 -25.82 8.06
N ALA A 49 17.71 -26.35 8.56
CA ALA A 49 18.99 -25.67 8.55
C ALA A 49 19.49 -25.34 7.12
N ARG A 50 19.24 -26.23 6.16
CA ARG A 50 19.59 -25.99 4.76
C ARG A 50 18.66 -24.96 4.12
N ALA A 51 17.36 -25.03 4.41
CA ALA A 51 16.40 -24.04 3.96
C ALA A 51 16.74 -22.63 4.47
N ARG A 52 17.07 -22.49 5.77
CA ARG A 52 17.50 -21.23 6.38
C ARG A 52 18.74 -20.64 5.71
N ARG A 53 19.76 -21.45 5.42
CA ARG A 53 20.97 -20.98 4.72
C ARG A 53 20.68 -20.58 3.27
N ALA A 54 19.79 -21.29 2.58
CA ALA A 54 19.43 -20.99 1.20
C ALA A 54 18.57 -19.72 1.07
N LEU A 55 17.80 -19.36 2.11
CA LEU A 55 16.95 -18.17 2.17
C LEU A 55 17.57 -17.03 3.01
N ALA A 56 18.85 -17.12 3.36
CA ALA A 56 19.53 -16.10 4.15
C ALA A 56 19.70 -14.83 3.32
N ILE A 57 19.17 -13.71 3.85
CA ILE A 57 19.35 -12.37 3.29
C ILE A 57 20.41 -11.65 4.15
N PRO A 58 21.48 -11.10 3.56
CA PRO A 58 22.49 -10.35 4.32
C PRO A 58 21.88 -9.08 4.94
N PRO A 59 22.43 -8.59 6.07
CA PRO A 59 21.99 -7.32 6.64
C PRO A 59 22.39 -6.14 5.74
N HIS A 60 21.80 -4.97 6.02
CA HIS A 60 22.14 -3.73 5.30
C HIS A 60 23.62 -3.36 5.50
N PRO A 61 24.33 -2.81 4.49
CA PRO A 61 25.77 -2.52 4.55
C PRO A 61 26.19 -1.57 5.68
N SER A 62 25.29 -0.73 6.18
CA SER A 62 25.57 0.12 7.36
C SER A 62 25.92 -0.69 8.62
N PHE A 63 25.49 -1.95 8.71
CA PHE A 63 25.82 -2.86 9.81
C PHE A 63 27.06 -3.72 9.54
N LEU A 64 27.60 -3.71 8.32
CA LEU A 64 28.80 -4.46 7.94
C LEU A 64 30.09 -3.67 8.19
N GLY A 65 30.06 -2.68 9.10
CA GLY A 65 31.14 -1.74 9.36
C GLY A 65 32.51 -2.42 9.56
N SER A 66 33.56 -1.71 9.15
CA SER A 66 34.95 -2.19 9.21
C SER A 66 35.34 -2.57 10.64
N PRO A 67 35.95 -3.74 10.89
CA PRO A 67 36.37 -4.21 12.21
C PRO A 67 37.52 -3.39 12.85
N THR A 68 37.86 -2.22 12.27
CA THR A 68 39.04 -1.43 12.58
C THR A 68 38.76 -0.17 13.41
N SER A 69 37.51 0.14 13.76
CA SER A 69 37.20 1.26 14.66
C SER A 69 37.38 0.82 16.12
N SER A 70 38.35 1.40 16.81
CA SER A 70 38.72 1.08 18.20
C SER A 70 37.77 1.65 19.26
N SER A 71 36.72 2.41 18.88
CA SER A 71 35.80 3.08 19.80
C SER A 71 34.34 3.02 19.34
N ASP A 72 33.41 3.02 20.30
CA ASP A 72 31.98 3.07 20.04
C ASP A 72 31.57 4.37 19.31
N ARG A 73 30.74 4.26 18.26
CA ARG A 73 30.26 5.39 17.45
C ARG A 73 28.77 5.27 17.13
N ILE A 74 28.07 6.40 17.19
CA ILE A 74 26.69 6.52 16.71
C ILE A 74 26.69 6.75 15.19
N ILE A 75 25.97 5.91 14.45
CA ILE A 75 25.84 6.00 12.99
C ILE A 75 24.43 6.50 12.64
N PHE A 76 24.34 7.48 11.75
CA PHE A 76 23.06 7.91 11.17
C PHE A 76 22.68 6.98 10.01
N ASN A 77 21.65 6.16 10.21
CA ASN A 77 21.17 5.19 9.22
C ASN A 77 19.65 5.37 8.98
N PRO A 78 19.23 6.39 8.19
CA PRO A 78 17.82 6.59 7.89
C PRO A 78 17.29 5.39 7.07
N PRO A 79 16.24 4.69 7.54
CA PRO A 79 15.73 3.50 6.85
C PRO A 79 14.99 3.90 5.57
N ALA A 80 15.09 3.06 4.53
CA ALA A 80 14.31 3.19 3.30
C ALA A 80 12.89 2.61 3.45
N SER A 81 12.18 3.02 4.51
CA SER A 81 10.82 2.59 4.85
C SER A 81 9.92 3.79 5.06
N GLU A 82 8.61 3.59 4.97
CA GLU A 82 7.63 4.61 5.34
C GLU A 82 7.74 4.94 6.83
N ALA A 83 7.66 6.22 7.18
CA ALA A 83 7.70 6.66 8.57
C ALA A 83 6.37 6.35 9.27
N SER A 84 6.44 5.95 10.54
CA SER A 84 5.21 5.78 11.33
C SER A 84 4.56 7.13 11.66
N VAL A 85 3.26 7.12 11.97
CA VAL A 85 2.51 8.32 12.37
C VAL A 85 3.11 9.01 13.61
N PHE A 86 3.84 8.27 14.45
CA PHE A 86 4.51 8.81 15.63
C PHE A 86 5.75 9.65 15.30
N HIS A 87 6.29 9.56 14.08
CA HIS A 87 7.29 10.49 13.58
C HIS A 87 6.60 11.79 13.16
N THR A 88 6.18 12.57 14.15
CA THR A 88 5.40 13.80 13.95
C THR A 88 6.25 14.86 13.23
N PRO A 89 5.83 15.36 12.07
CA PRO A 89 6.55 16.43 11.38
C PRO A 89 6.54 17.71 12.22
N TYR A 90 7.60 18.53 12.13
CA TYR A 90 7.78 19.75 12.93
C TYR A 90 6.64 20.77 12.79
N LYS A 91 5.82 20.68 11.73
CA LYS A 91 4.64 21.52 11.53
C LYS A 91 3.53 21.21 12.54
N PHE A 92 3.47 19.98 13.05
CA PHE A 92 2.45 19.52 14.01
C PHE A 92 2.92 19.55 15.46
N LEU A 93 4.20 19.83 15.72
CA LEU A 93 4.70 20.04 17.07
C LEU A 93 4.31 21.43 17.61
N PRO A 94 3.98 21.55 18.90
CA PRO A 94 3.84 22.84 19.58
C PRO A 94 5.11 23.70 19.43
N LYS A 95 4.95 25.02 19.42
CA LYS A 95 6.09 25.96 19.30
C LYS A 95 7.08 25.84 20.47
N SER A 96 6.61 25.46 21.65
CA SER A 96 7.43 25.27 22.86
C SER A 96 8.22 23.95 22.87
N ASP A 97 7.94 23.02 21.95
CA ASP A 97 8.59 21.70 21.95
C ASP A 97 10.07 21.84 21.55
N PRO A 98 11.03 21.45 22.42
CA PRO A 98 12.45 21.61 22.13
C PRO A 98 12.92 20.77 20.94
N ARG A 99 12.20 19.69 20.59
CA ARG A 99 12.49 18.80 19.46
C ARG A 99 12.34 19.49 18.11
N ARG A 100 11.64 20.62 18.06
CA ARG A 100 11.43 21.41 16.84
C ARG A 100 12.72 22.08 16.31
N ARG A 101 13.76 22.20 17.15
CA ARG A 101 14.99 22.95 16.84
C ARG A 101 16.08 22.12 16.16
N VAL A 102 15.95 20.80 16.14
CA VAL A 102 17.05 19.89 15.80
C VAL A 102 16.62 18.88 14.75
N SER A 103 17.20 18.99 13.55
CA SER A 103 17.08 18.03 12.45
C SER A 103 18.29 17.09 12.47
N LEU A 104 18.06 15.78 12.63
CA LEU A 104 19.14 14.78 12.68
C LEU A 104 19.99 14.78 11.39
N PRO A 105 19.42 14.84 10.17
CA PRO A 105 20.22 15.02 8.95
C PRO A 105 21.17 16.20 9.02
N ASP A 106 20.76 17.33 9.60
CA ASP A 106 21.60 18.53 9.68
C ASP A 106 22.72 18.36 10.72
N MET A 107 22.49 17.61 11.81
CA MET A 107 23.51 17.29 12.81
C MET A 107 24.62 16.38 12.28
N PHE A 108 24.27 15.39 11.47
CA PHE A 108 25.23 14.41 10.90
C PHE A 108 25.69 14.78 9.47
N GLY A 109 25.12 15.83 8.88
CA GLY A 109 25.23 16.24 7.47
C GLY A 109 26.59 16.79 7.02
N SER A 110 27.64 16.67 7.82
CA SER A 110 29.01 17.01 7.37
C SER A 110 29.62 15.93 6.45
N ALA A 111 28.97 14.78 6.23
CA ALA A 111 29.61 13.65 5.53
C ALA A 111 28.96 13.18 4.22
N THR A 112 27.75 13.60 3.82
CA THR A 112 27.19 13.17 2.52
C THR A 112 26.14 14.17 1.99
N THR A 113 26.56 14.97 1.02
CA THR A 113 25.75 15.58 -0.06
C THR A 113 24.49 16.37 0.34
N THR A 114 24.70 17.60 0.83
CA THR A 114 24.17 18.88 0.28
C THR A 114 24.27 19.92 1.41
N LYS A 115 24.98 21.02 1.16
CA LYS A 115 25.03 22.16 2.08
C LYS A 115 23.64 22.80 2.18
N ALA A 116 22.82 22.35 3.13
CA ALA A 116 21.80 23.21 3.73
C ALA A 116 22.53 24.12 4.72
N GLY A 117 23.00 25.26 4.22
CA GLY A 117 23.74 26.23 5.02
C GLY A 117 22.90 26.75 6.18
N THR A 118 23.51 26.74 7.37
CA THR A 118 23.17 27.57 8.53
C THR A 118 22.94 28.99 8.08
N SER A 119 21.67 29.33 7.86
CA SER A 119 21.24 30.70 7.65
C SER A 119 19.79 30.78 8.09
N THR A 120 19.45 31.81 8.85
CA THR A 120 18.10 32.20 9.26
C THR A 120 17.23 32.64 8.06
N THR A 121 17.56 32.15 6.87
CA THR A 121 16.88 32.33 5.60
C THR A 121 16.30 30.97 5.24
N THR A 122 14.97 30.88 5.29
CA THR A 122 14.22 29.77 4.71
C THR A 122 14.81 29.42 3.35
N PRO A 123 15.28 28.18 3.10
CA PRO A 123 15.68 27.80 1.75
C PRO A 123 14.43 27.93 0.89
N SER A 124 14.42 28.93 0.01
CA SER A 124 13.40 29.08 -1.02
C SER A 124 13.59 27.91 -1.98
N LEU A 125 12.97 26.78 -1.65
CA LEU A 125 12.87 25.66 -2.58
C LEU A 125 12.07 26.18 -3.78
N ASP A 126 12.72 26.23 -4.95
CA ASP A 126 12.05 26.58 -6.19
C ASP A 126 10.82 25.69 -6.33
N ALA A 127 9.63 26.31 -6.40
CA ALA A 127 8.37 25.57 -6.49
C ALA A 127 8.32 24.62 -7.70
N SER A 128 9.16 24.86 -8.71
CA SER A 128 9.35 24.03 -9.90
C SER A 128 10.10 22.71 -9.64
N LYS A 129 10.84 22.60 -8.53
CA LYS A 129 11.58 21.39 -8.13
C LYS A 129 10.79 20.48 -7.19
N LEU A 130 9.64 20.94 -6.71
CA LEU A 130 8.74 20.12 -5.91
C LEU A 130 8.04 19.09 -6.81
N PRO A 131 7.76 17.88 -6.30
CA PRO A 131 7.03 16.88 -7.06
C PRO A 131 5.68 17.44 -7.50
N VAL A 132 5.31 17.17 -8.76
CA VAL A 132 4.04 17.66 -9.32
C VAL A 132 2.89 16.97 -8.60
N VAL A 133 2.27 17.69 -7.68
CA VAL A 133 1.00 17.27 -7.08
C VAL A 133 -0.08 17.55 -8.12
N LYS A 134 -0.92 16.54 -8.43
CA LYS A 134 -2.12 16.71 -9.25
C LYS A 134 -3.06 17.67 -8.51
N LYS A 135 -2.93 18.97 -8.80
CA LYS A 135 -3.81 20.00 -8.26
C LYS A 135 -5.22 19.68 -8.72
N TRP A 136 -6.10 19.29 -7.79
CA TRP A 136 -7.53 19.31 -8.09
C TRP A 136 -7.91 20.75 -8.43
N ALA A 137 -8.81 20.94 -9.41
CA ALA A 137 -9.19 22.25 -9.97
C ALA A 137 -9.86 23.24 -8.97
N PHE A 138 -9.79 22.97 -7.67
CA PHE A 138 -10.43 23.72 -6.59
C PHE A 138 -9.54 24.78 -5.93
N ASN A 139 -8.38 25.11 -6.53
CA ASN A 139 -7.40 25.97 -5.87
C ASN A 139 -7.80 27.45 -5.79
N THR A 140 -8.76 27.89 -6.58
CA THR A 140 -9.41 29.18 -6.38
C THR A 140 -10.82 28.90 -5.87
N LYS A 141 -11.12 29.39 -4.67
CA LYS A 141 -12.50 29.43 -4.14
C LYS A 141 -13.07 30.79 -4.52
N PRO A 142 -13.81 30.92 -5.64
CA PRO A 142 -14.43 32.18 -5.98
C PRO A 142 -15.60 32.43 -5.03
N HIS A 143 -15.56 33.56 -4.32
CA HIS A 143 -16.59 34.02 -3.39
C HIS A 143 -17.29 35.26 -3.98
N HIS A 144 -17.80 35.14 -5.20
CA HIS A 144 -18.41 36.25 -5.94
C HIS A 144 -19.94 36.34 -5.82
N LEU A 145 -20.59 35.33 -5.25
CA LEU A 145 -22.05 35.30 -5.12
C LEU A 145 -22.52 36.15 -3.95
N THR A 146 -23.58 36.92 -4.20
CA THR A 146 -24.24 37.76 -3.21
C THR A 146 -25.35 36.99 -2.48
N LEU A 147 -25.91 37.58 -1.43
CA LEU A 147 -27.06 37.00 -0.72
C LEU A 147 -28.29 36.89 -1.64
N GLU A 148 -28.49 37.88 -2.51
CA GLU A 148 -29.59 37.90 -3.49
C GLU A 148 -29.51 36.72 -4.44
N ASP A 149 -28.31 36.40 -4.94
CA ASP A 149 -28.07 35.23 -5.78
C ASP A 149 -28.43 33.93 -5.05
N VAL A 150 -28.14 33.84 -3.75
CA VAL A 150 -28.47 32.66 -2.93
C VAL A 150 -29.98 32.52 -2.74
N HIS A 151 -30.71 33.63 -2.56
CA HIS A 151 -32.18 33.61 -2.51
C HIS A 151 -32.77 33.16 -3.83
N GLU A 152 -32.24 33.63 -4.96
CA GLU A 152 -32.70 33.22 -6.28
C GLU A 152 -32.38 31.74 -6.56
N ILE A 153 -31.20 31.26 -6.16
CA ILE A 153 -30.85 29.82 -6.22
C ILE A 153 -31.87 28.97 -5.47
N ARG A 154 -32.27 29.38 -4.26
CA ARG A 154 -33.27 28.67 -3.47
C ARG A 154 -34.64 28.68 -4.15
N ARG A 155 -35.05 29.85 -4.64
CA ARG A 155 -36.32 30.03 -5.36
C ARG A 155 -36.40 29.11 -6.58
N LEU A 156 -35.42 29.19 -7.49
CA LEU A 156 -35.37 28.38 -8.71
C LEU A 156 -35.43 26.87 -8.42
N ARG A 157 -34.81 26.43 -7.31
CA ARG A 157 -34.77 25.04 -6.89
C ARG A 157 -36.05 24.56 -6.21
N ALA A 158 -36.79 25.47 -5.58
CA ALA A 158 -38.09 25.20 -4.98
C ALA A 158 -39.20 25.16 -6.03
N GLU A 159 -39.14 26.03 -7.05
CA GLU A 159 -40.09 26.09 -8.15
C GLU A 159 -40.07 24.79 -8.98
N ASP A 160 -38.95 24.49 -9.66
CA ASP A 160 -38.87 23.34 -10.56
C ASP A 160 -37.52 22.61 -10.44
N PRO A 161 -37.39 21.59 -9.56
CA PRO A 161 -36.12 20.89 -9.34
C PRO A 161 -35.66 20.04 -10.53
N VAL A 162 -36.57 19.73 -11.48
CA VAL A 162 -36.29 18.95 -12.69
C VAL A 162 -35.64 19.82 -13.78
N GLU A 163 -36.20 21.00 -14.03
CA GLU A 163 -35.67 21.95 -15.02
C GLU A 163 -34.45 22.70 -14.47
N ASN A 164 -34.55 23.19 -13.22
CA ASN A 164 -33.48 23.87 -12.50
C ASN A 164 -32.62 22.86 -11.73
N THR A 165 -31.97 21.97 -12.47
CA THR A 165 -31.02 21.01 -11.88
C THR A 165 -29.84 21.72 -11.22
N VAL A 166 -29.24 21.05 -10.23
CA VAL A 166 -28.02 21.53 -9.55
C VAL A 166 -26.93 21.90 -10.55
N ALA A 167 -26.79 21.14 -11.65
CA ALA A 167 -25.81 21.43 -12.68
C ALA A 167 -26.12 22.71 -13.47
N LYS A 168 -27.39 22.92 -13.86
CA LYS A 168 -27.82 24.10 -14.62
C LYS A 168 -27.66 25.38 -13.79
N VAL A 169 -28.09 25.34 -12.53
CA VAL A 169 -27.94 26.46 -11.59
C VAL A 169 -26.47 26.76 -11.32
N ALA A 170 -25.66 25.72 -11.09
CA ALA A 170 -24.21 25.88 -10.90
C ALA A 170 -23.53 26.55 -12.09
N SER A 171 -23.89 26.16 -13.32
CA SER A 171 -23.37 26.80 -14.54
C SER A 171 -23.85 28.25 -14.69
N ARG A 172 -25.11 28.55 -14.37
CA ARG A 172 -25.68 29.91 -14.47
C ARG A 172 -24.96 30.90 -13.56
N TYR A 173 -24.67 30.49 -12.32
CA TYR A 173 -24.02 31.32 -11.31
C TYR A 173 -22.49 31.15 -11.27
N ASN A 174 -21.93 30.39 -12.22
CA ASN A 174 -20.51 30.03 -12.28
C ASN A 174 -19.96 29.57 -10.91
N CYS A 175 -20.68 28.66 -10.25
CA CYS A 175 -20.36 28.17 -8.91
C CYS A 175 -20.28 26.63 -8.88
N THR A 176 -19.79 26.09 -7.77
CA THR A 176 -19.63 24.62 -7.65
C THR A 176 -20.99 23.97 -7.38
N LYS A 177 -21.27 22.80 -7.98
CA LYS A 177 -22.50 22.01 -7.73
C LYS A 177 -22.75 21.77 -6.24
N LEU A 178 -21.68 21.53 -5.47
CA LEU A 178 -21.74 21.37 -4.02
C LEU A 178 -22.27 22.62 -3.32
N PHE A 179 -21.91 23.82 -3.79
CA PHE A 179 -22.42 25.08 -3.24
C PHE A 179 -23.93 25.19 -3.40
N VAL A 180 -24.45 24.90 -4.60
CA VAL A 180 -25.90 24.88 -4.85
C VAL A 180 -26.62 23.86 -3.97
N MET A 181 -26.03 22.68 -3.74
CA MET A 181 -26.56 21.65 -2.84
C MET A 181 -26.55 22.09 -1.36
N MET A 182 -25.60 22.95 -0.96
CA MET A 182 -25.59 23.54 0.39
C MET A 182 -26.64 24.65 0.54
N CYS A 183 -26.89 25.44 -0.52
CA CYS A 183 -27.84 26.55 -0.47
C CYS A 183 -29.30 26.09 -0.47
N SER A 184 -29.61 24.98 -1.15
CA SER A 184 -30.99 24.53 -1.40
C SER A 184 -31.13 23.01 -1.34
N GLU A 185 -32.15 22.55 -0.63
CA GLU A 185 -32.64 21.18 -0.74
C GLU A 185 -33.73 21.12 -1.82
N SER A 186 -33.79 20.04 -2.61
CA SER A 186 -34.94 19.81 -3.49
C SER A 186 -36.14 19.31 -2.68
N SER A 187 -37.35 19.47 -3.24
CA SER A 187 -38.59 18.92 -2.70
C SER A 187 -38.43 17.45 -2.30
N ARG A 188 -39.09 17.07 -1.20
CA ARG A 188 -39.03 15.71 -0.64
C ARG A 188 -39.44 14.67 -1.69
N GLU A 189 -40.52 14.94 -2.42
CA GLU A 189 -41.02 14.07 -3.49
C GLU A 189 -39.97 13.83 -4.59
N HIS A 190 -39.27 14.88 -5.02
CA HIS A 190 -38.19 14.74 -6.00
C HIS A 190 -37.04 13.88 -5.47
N ARG A 191 -36.65 14.05 -4.21
CA ARG A 191 -35.59 13.22 -3.58
C ARG A 191 -35.99 11.75 -3.48
N ASP A 192 -37.24 11.49 -3.12
CA ASP A 192 -37.78 10.13 -2.99
C ASP A 192 -37.87 9.46 -4.37
N LYS A 193 -38.32 10.18 -5.41
CA LYS A 193 -38.29 9.70 -6.80
C LYS A 193 -36.88 9.35 -7.26
N MET A 194 -35.91 10.24 -7.04
CA MET A 194 -34.51 9.98 -7.41
C MET A 194 -33.91 8.79 -6.64
N ARG A 195 -34.31 8.59 -5.38
CA ARG A 195 -33.93 7.42 -4.58
C ARG A 195 -34.51 6.13 -5.17
N ALA A 196 -35.81 6.12 -5.48
CA ALA A 196 -36.49 4.98 -6.08
C ALA A 196 -35.87 4.60 -7.44
N GLU A 197 -35.52 5.58 -8.28
CA GLU A 197 -34.83 5.33 -9.55
C GLU A 197 -33.43 4.71 -9.34
N LEU A 198 -32.68 5.16 -8.34
CA LEU A 198 -31.38 4.58 -8.00
C LEU A 198 -31.53 3.15 -7.47
N GLU A 199 -32.56 2.87 -6.68
CA GLU A 199 -32.87 1.54 -6.17
C GLU A 199 -33.28 0.59 -7.30
N ALA A 200 -34.13 1.03 -8.23
CA ALA A 200 -34.48 0.26 -9.43
C ALA A 200 -33.24 -0.07 -10.30
N LYS A 201 -32.34 0.91 -10.47
CA LYS A 201 -31.05 0.69 -11.17
C LYS A 201 -30.15 -0.30 -10.42
N ARG A 202 -30.16 -0.30 -9.09
CA ARG A 202 -29.42 -1.25 -8.24
C ARG A 202 -30.02 -2.65 -8.30
N ALA A 203 -31.35 -2.76 -8.29
CA ALA A 203 -32.05 -4.04 -8.41
C ALA A 203 -31.75 -4.76 -9.74
N ARG A 204 -31.48 -4.00 -10.82
CA ARG A 204 -31.05 -4.54 -12.11
C ARG A 204 -29.61 -5.08 -12.12
N TRP A 205 -28.81 -4.87 -11.08
CA TRP A 205 -27.43 -5.36 -11.06
C TRP A 205 -27.38 -6.88 -10.93
N GLY A 206 -26.69 -7.54 -11.85
CA GLY A 206 -26.37 -8.96 -11.71
C GLY A 206 -25.44 -9.25 -10.52
N PRO A 207 -25.31 -10.54 -10.13
CA PRO A 207 -24.63 -10.94 -8.90
C PRO A 207 -23.17 -10.46 -8.82
N ILE A 208 -22.43 -10.55 -9.92
CA ILE A 208 -21.02 -10.12 -10.00
C ILE A 208 -20.88 -8.62 -9.72
N ARG A 209 -21.73 -7.79 -10.35
CA ARG A 209 -21.68 -6.34 -10.19
C ARG A 209 -22.09 -5.91 -8.80
N ALA A 210 -23.13 -6.55 -8.24
CA ALA A 210 -23.58 -6.29 -6.87
C ALA A 210 -22.48 -6.60 -5.85
N ALA A 211 -21.85 -7.79 -5.95
CA ALA A 211 -20.73 -8.19 -5.09
C ALA A 211 -19.53 -7.23 -5.22
N ALA A 212 -19.15 -6.84 -6.43
CA ALA A 212 -18.05 -5.90 -6.65
C ALA A 212 -18.32 -4.50 -6.05
N LYS A 213 -19.57 -4.02 -6.11
CA LYS A 213 -19.97 -2.75 -5.49
C LYS A 213 -19.98 -2.81 -3.96
N ALA A 214 -20.45 -3.93 -3.40
CA ALA A 214 -20.38 -4.18 -1.95
C ALA A 214 -18.92 -4.21 -1.47
N ALA A 215 -18.05 -4.96 -2.15
CA ALA A 215 -16.63 -5.03 -1.82
C ALA A 215 -15.93 -3.66 -1.93
N ARG A 216 -16.28 -2.83 -2.93
CA ARG A 216 -15.75 -1.46 -3.03
C ARG A 216 -16.15 -0.61 -1.84
N LYS A 217 -17.41 -0.70 -1.39
CA LYS A 217 -17.89 0.01 -0.21
C LYS A 217 -17.13 -0.45 1.04
N GLN A 218 -17.01 -1.76 1.24
CA GLN A 218 -16.26 -2.34 2.35
C GLN A 218 -14.80 -1.84 2.36
N ARG A 219 -14.11 -1.84 1.22
CA ARG A 219 -12.73 -1.31 1.15
C ARG A 219 -12.64 0.16 1.52
N PHE A 220 -13.62 0.97 1.14
CA PHE A 220 -13.66 2.37 1.57
C PHE A 220 -13.86 2.49 3.08
N ASP A 221 -14.75 1.68 3.64
CA ASP A 221 -15.01 1.65 5.08
C ASP A 221 -13.79 1.11 5.88
N MET A 222 -13.04 0.15 5.33
CA MET A 222 -11.76 -0.34 5.87
C MET A 222 -10.68 0.75 5.83
N LEU A 223 -10.54 1.46 4.71
CA LEU A 223 -9.61 2.57 4.56
C LEU A 223 -9.87 3.67 5.60
N MET A 224 -11.13 4.06 5.81
CA MET A 224 -11.49 5.07 6.81
C MET A 224 -11.26 4.62 8.25
N ARG A 225 -11.20 3.29 8.49
CA ARG A 225 -10.83 2.69 9.78
C ARG A 225 -9.32 2.46 9.94
N GLY A 226 -8.52 2.71 8.90
CA GLY A 226 -7.06 2.46 8.90
C GLY A 226 -6.67 0.99 8.77
N GLU A 227 -7.55 0.15 8.21
CA GLU A 227 -7.29 -1.28 7.98
C GLU A 227 -6.65 -1.56 6.60
N LEU A 228 -6.60 -0.56 5.71
CA LEU A 228 -6.02 -0.59 4.36
C LEU A 228 -5.12 0.61 4.10
#